data_AF-A0A538TGW3-F1
#
_entry.id   AF-A0A538TGW3-F1
#
_cell.length_a   1.000
_cell.length_b   1.000
_cell.length_c   1.000
_cell.angle_alpha   90.00
_cell.angle_beta   90.00
_cell.angle_gamma   90.00
#
_symmetry.space_group_name_H-M   'P 1'
#
loop_
_entity.id
_entity.type
_entity.pdbx_description
1 polymer ?
#
loop_
_entity_poly.entity_id
_entity_poly.type
_entity_poly.pdbx_seq_one_letter_code
_entity_poly.pdbx_strand_id
1 'polypeptide(L)'
;MKMVVAALILIASSPAMAAPSSAGRPTVAAAPDKADPPFARVYLAVRGCMSCSHCRTAIRQMVRSNAGGGEARLGEDQVEVRYATPRAVPLRDVIRSLAESRLHDLSLVDVLFEARGTIGLAEDGTATFALAETGQSFPLVIDRAIARPAGGMPVRLTAVVDGWRKKGTLSLSAREIRPAG
;
A
#
# COMPACT_ATOMS: atom_id res chain seq x y z
N MET A 1 42.56 -36.55 39.39
CA MET A 1 41.60 -35.69 38.66
C MET A 1 41.52 -34.37 39.41
N LYS A 2 42.10 -33.29 38.84
CA LYS A 2 42.27 -31.99 39.50
C LYS A 2 41.68 -30.87 38.63
N MET A 3 40.72 -30.18 39.23
CA MET A 3 40.28 -28.78 39.09
C MET A 3 40.63 -28.00 37.81
N VAL A 4 39.58 -27.58 37.09
CA VAL A 4 39.58 -26.43 36.19
C VAL A 4 39.32 -25.17 37.03
N VAL A 5 40.28 -24.24 37.04
CA VAL A 5 40.19 -22.94 37.72
C VAL A 5 39.98 -21.84 36.68
N ALA A 6 39.11 -20.92 37.03
CA ALA A 6 38.63 -19.80 36.24
C ALA A 6 39.63 -18.64 36.12
N ALA A 7 39.46 -17.90 35.01
CA ALA A 7 39.57 -16.46 34.82
C ALA A 7 40.90 -15.73 35.08
N LEU A 8 41.32 -14.92 34.11
CA LEU A 8 41.54 -13.49 34.36
C LEU A 8 41.49 -12.66 33.06
N ILE A 9 40.66 -11.63 33.08
CA ILE A 9 40.54 -10.53 32.12
C ILE A 9 41.61 -9.48 32.47
N LEU A 10 42.27 -8.91 31.47
CA LEU A 10 43.04 -7.66 31.60
C LEU A 10 42.75 -6.76 30.39
N ILE A 11 41.81 -5.85 30.59
CA ILE A 11 41.53 -4.71 29.71
C ILE A 11 42.31 -3.54 30.31
N ALA A 12 43.33 -3.05 29.61
CA ALA A 12 44.05 -1.84 30.02
C ALA A 12 43.43 -0.62 29.32
N SER A 13 42.90 0.28 30.15
CA SER A 13 42.32 1.57 29.79
C SER A 13 43.39 2.65 29.71
N SER A 14 43.18 3.71 28.92
CA SER A 14 43.44 5.09 29.35
C SER A 14 42.89 6.14 28.37
N PRO A 15 42.61 7.38 28.87
CA PRO A 15 41.53 8.26 28.42
C PRO A 15 42.04 9.55 27.73
N ALA A 16 41.11 10.36 27.19
CA ALA A 16 41.10 11.84 27.19
C ALA A 16 40.10 12.34 26.12
N MET A 17 38.93 12.84 26.51
CA MET A 17 38.60 14.25 26.75
C MET A 17 38.13 15.03 25.51
N ALA A 18 36.84 15.36 25.58
CA ALA A 18 36.17 16.61 25.20
C ALA A 18 36.16 17.08 23.73
N ALA A 19 34.92 17.27 23.27
CA ALA A 19 34.53 17.98 22.06
C ALA A 19 35.01 19.45 22.05
N PRO A 20 34.92 20.10 20.88
CA PRO A 20 33.81 21.04 20.76
C PRO A 20 32.97 20.86 19.49
N SER A 21 31.72 21.26 19.66
CA SER A 21 30.67 21.40 18.67
C SER A 21 31.08 22.34 17.53
N SER A 22 30.75 21.97 16.30
CA SER A 22 30.61 22.92 15.19
C SER A 22 29.38 22.56 14.38
N ALA A 23 28.38 23.41 14.52
CA ALA A 23 27.20 23.49 13.68
C ALA A 23 27.60 23.69 12.22
N GLY A 24 26.96 22.97 11.30
CA GLY A 24 27.22 23.18 9.87
C GLY A 24 26.53 22.21 8.94
N ARG A 25 25.21 22.39 8.77
CA ARG A 25 24.29 21.80 7.78
C ARG A 25 23.91 20.32 7.96
N PRO A 26 22.62 20.02 8.23
CA PRO A 26 22.11 18.70 7.89
C PRO A 26 22.21 18.58 6.37
N THR A 27 23.09 17.73 5.88
CA THR A 27 22.95 17.20 4.53
C THR A 27 21.63 16.45 4.56
N VAL A 28 20.58 17.09 4.08
CA VAL A 28 19.35 16.41 3.71
C VAL A 28 19.80 15.34 2.74
N ALA A 29 19.88 14.10 3.21
CA ALA A 29 20.04 12.95 2.34
C ALA A 29 18.92 13.11 1.30
N ALA A 30 19.32 13.37 0.06
CA ALA A 30 18.40 13.42 -1.05
C ALA A 30 17.55 12.15 -0.96
N ALA A 31 16.23 12.32 -0.83
CA ALA A 31 15.30 11.21 -0.90
C ALA A 31 15.64 10.43 -2.17
N PRO A 32 15.79 9.10 -2.09
CA PRO A 32 16.21 8.31 -3.24
C PRO A 32 15.31 8.64 -4.43
N ASP A 33 15.95 8.94 -5.57
CA ASP A 33 15.28 9.10 -6.86
C ASP A 33 14.19 8.04 -6.99
N LYS A 34 12.97 8.52 -7.27
CA LYS A 34 11.69 7.81 -7.24
C LYS A 34 11.86 6.30 -7.53
N ALA A 35 11.84 5.49 -6.48
CA ALA A 35 11.64 4.06 -6.64
C ALA A 35 10.41 3.83 -7.51
N ASP A 36 10.52 2.96 -8.51
CA ASP A 36 9.43 2.68 -9.45
C ASP A 36 8.13 2.45 -8.69
N PRO A 37 7.01 3.07 -9.13
CA PRO A 37 5.74 2.84 -8.48
C PRO A 37 5.41 1.35 -8.58
N PRO A 38 4.99 0.70 -7.48
CA PRO A 38 4.64 -0.71 -7.47
C PRO A 38 3.55 -1.00 -8.50
N PHE A 39 3.48 -2.27 -8.92
CA PHE A 39 2.49 -2.75 -9.88
C PHE A 39 1.06 -2.32 -9.53
N ALA A 40 0.66 -2.51 -8.28
CA ALA A 40 -0.61 -2.04 -7.76
C ALA A 40 -0.53 -1.55 -6.31
N ARG A 41 -1.44 -0.66 -5.92
CA ARG A 41 -1.64 -0.17 -4.56
C ARG A 41 -3.13 -0.12 -4.24
N VAL A 42 -3.48 -0.49 -3.01
CA VAL A 42 -4.81 -0.32 -2.45
C VAL A 42 -4.66 0.57 -1.22
N TYR A 43 -5.33 1.71 -1.20
CA TYR A 43 -5.38 2.59 -0.04
C TYR A 43 -6.76 2.48 0.60
N LEU A 44 -6.77 2.08 1.87
CA LEU A 44 -7.96 1.96 2.71
C LEU A 44 -7.97 3.16 3.66
N ALA A 45 -8.75 4.19 3.33
CA ALA A 45 -8.91 5.35 4.19
C ALA A 45 -9.83 4.99 5.35
N VAL A 46 -9.36 5.19 6.57
CA VAL A 46 -10.07 4.78 7.78
C VAL A 46 -10.27 5.96 8.72
N ARG A 47 -11.33 5.90 9.50
CA ARG A 47 -11.56 6.77 10.66
C ARG A 47 -11.60 5.89 11.89
N GLY A 48 -11.11 6.39 13.02
CA GLY A 48 -11.13 5.65 14.28
C GLY A 48 -9.77 5.50 14.95
N CYS A 49 -9.71 4.57 15.90
CA CYS A 49 -8.52 4.36 16.71
C CYS A 49 -7.39 3.69 15.92
N MET A 50 -6.48 4.50 15.40
CA MET A 50 -5.17 4.06 14.85
C MET A 50 -3.98 4.53 15.71
N SER A 51 -4.26 5.16 16.85
CA SER A 51 -3.27 5.82 17.71
C SER A 51 -2.55 4.86 18.66
N CYS A 52 -3.18 3.75 19.08
CA CYS A 52 -2.57 2.81 20.02
C CYS A 52 -1.83 1.66 19.32
N SER A 53 -0.77 1.15 19.95
CA SER A 53 0.05 0.05 19.43
C SER A 53 -0.75 -1.24 19.18
N HIS A 54 -1.78 -1.50 20.00
CA HIS A 54 -2.63 -2.68 19.88
C HIS A 54 -3.50 -2.62 18.61
N CYS A 55 -4.23 -1.52 18.39
CA CYS A 55 -5.01 -1.32 17.16
C CYS A 55 -4.12 -1.37 15.91
N ARG A 56 -2.95 -0.69 15.94
CA ARG A 56 -1.99 -0.70 14.82
C ARG A 56 -1.48 -2.10 14.49
N THR A 57 -1.35 -2.97 15.49
CA THR A 57 -0.90 -4.35 15.31
C THR A 57 -2.03 -5.21 14.74
N ALA A 58 -3.24 -5.11 15.30
CA ALA A 58 -4.40 -5.84 14.82
C ALA A 58 -4.74 -5.48 13.36
N ILE A 59 -4.75 -4.19 13.01
CA ILE A 59 -4.99 -3.71 11.62
C ILE A 59 -3.96 -4.30 10.66
N ARG A 60 -2.66 -4.24 11.02
CA ARG A 60 -1.60 -4.82 10.19
C ARG A 60 -1.77 -6.32 9.98
N GLN A 61 -2.15 -7.05 11.00
CA GLN A 61 -2.37 -8.50 10.91
C GLN A 61 -3.56 -8.84 10.02
N MET A 62 -4.71 -8.20 10.23
CA MET A 62 -5.94 -8.44 9.45
C MET A 62 -5.73 -8.13 7.97
N VAL A 63 -5.07 -7.02 7.65
CA VAL A 63 -4.83 -6.65 6.24
C VAL A 63 -3.81 -7.60 5.62
N ARG A 64 -2.71 -7.91 6.32
CA ARG A 64 -1.67 -8.81 5.81
C ARG A 64 -2.20 -10.21 5.49
N SER A 65 -3.09 -10.77 6.31
CA SER A 65 -3.66 -12.10 6.06
C SER A 65 -4.53 -12.17 4.81
N ASN A 66 -5.11 -11.04 4.40
CA ASN A 66 -6.02 -10.94 3.25
C ASN A 66 -5.38 -10.26 2.02
N ALA A 67 -4.15 -9.75 2.15
CA ALA A 67 -3.43 -9.03 1.10
C ALA A 67 -2.95 -9.93 -0.05
N GLY A 68 -3.15 -11.25 0.00
CA GLY A 68 -2.70 -12.15 -1.06
C GLY A 68 -1.22 -12.00 -1.42
N GLY A 69 -0.37 -11.72 -0.42
CA GLY A 69 1.06 -11.48 -0.61
C GLY A 69 1.46 -10.04 -0.99
N GLY A 70 0.55 -9.07 -0.86
CA GLY A 70 0.89 -7.65 -0.81
C GLY A 70 1.52 -7.22 0.52
N GLU A 71 2.34 -6.18 0.48
CA GLU A 71 2.94 -5.55 1.67
C GLU A 71 1.97 -4.53 2.27
N ALA A 72 1.53 -4.76 3.50
CA ALA A 72 0.69 -3.82 4.23
C ALA A 72 1.53 -2.79 5.01
N ARG A 73 1.26 -1.50 4.79
CA ARG A 73 1.86 -0.36 5.49
C ARG A 73 0.77 0.46 6.15
N LEU A 74 1.06 0.95 7.36
CA LEU A 74 0.10 1.67 8.18
C LEU A 74 0.47 3.14 8.28
N GLY A 75 -0.38 4.00 7.72
CA GLY A 75 -0.31 5.45 7.90
C GLY A 75 -0.95 5.91 9.22
N GLU A 76 -1.26 7.20 9.28
CA GLU A 76 -1.97 7.81 10.41
C GLU A 76 -3.48 7.59 10.31
N ASP A 77 -4.03 7.69 9.10
CA ASP A 77 -5.46 7.64 8.77
C ASP A 77 -5.77 6.67 7.60
N GLN A 78 -4.77 5.91 7.16
CA GLN A 78 -4.92 4.99 6.04
C GLN A 78 -4.09 3.72 6.19
N VAL A 79 -4.52 2.66 5.52
CA VAL A 79 -3.73 1.45 5.28
C VAL A 79 -3.41 1.33 3.81
N GLU A 80 -2.13 1.21 3.47
CA GLU A 80 -1.68 0.98 2.10
C GLU A 80 -1.28 -0.49 1.94
N VAL A 81 -1.80 -1.16 0.91
CA VAL A 81 -1.36 -2.49 0.49
C VAL A 81 -0.68 -2.38 -0.85
N ARG A 82 0.61 -2.73 -0.90
CA ARG A 82 1.46 -2.61 -2.09
C ARG A 82 1.75 -3.96 -2.71
N TYR A 83 1.63 -4.03 -4.03
CA TYR A 83 1.97 -5.20 -4.83
C TYR A 83 3.15 -4.81 -5.72
N ALA A 84 4.36 -5.25 -5.36
CA ALA A 84 5.57 -4.89 -6.09
C ALA A 84 5.63 -5.53 -7.49
N THR A 85 5.20 -6.79 -7.60
CA THR A 85 5.21 -7.56 -8.84
C THR A 85 3.78 -7.79 -9.38
N PRO A 86 3.61 -8.03 -10.69
CA PRO A 86 2.32 -8.39 -11.28
C PRO A 86 1.71 -9.62 -10.63
N ARG A 87 0.46 -9.48 -10.17
CA ARG A 87 -0.35 -10.57 -9.62
C ARG A 87 -1.81 -10.17 -9.47
N ALA A 88 -2.68 -11.15 -9.33
CA ALA A 88 -4.07 -10.91 -8.97
C ALA A 88 -4.16 -10.15 -7.64
N VAL A 89 -4.92 -9.06 -7.64
CA VAL A 89 -5.19 -8.23 -6.47
C VAL A 89 -6.54 -8.65 -5.88
N PRO A 90 -6.57 -9.28 -4.68
CA PRO A 90 -7.82 -9.68 -4.03
C PRO A 90 -8.52 -8.46 -3.40
N LEU A 91 -8.94 -7.49 -4.22
CA LEU A 91 -9.52 -6.22 -3.78
C LEU A 91 -10.63 -6.41 -2.74
N ARG A 92 -11.53 -7.36 -2.99
CA ARG A 92 -12.65 -7.63 -2.08
C ARG A 92 -12.20 -8.10 -0.70
N ASP A 93 -11.22 -9.00 -0.63
CA ASP A 93 -10.76 -9.57 0.63
C ASP A 93 -9.94 -8.55 1.42
N VAL A 94 -9.11 -7.77 0.73
CA VAL A 94 -8.39 -6.63 1.32
C VAL A 94 -9.35 -5.62 1.93
N ILE A 95 -10.39 -5.21 1.20
CA ILE A 95 -11.38 -4.26 1.70
C ILE A 95 -12.17 -4.86 2.88
N ARG A 96 -12.60 -6.12 2.75
CA ARG A 96 -13.37 -6.82 3.79
C ARG A 96 -12.62 -6.92 5.11
N SER A 97 -11.30 -7.09 5.05
CA SER A 97 -10.45 -7.21 6.25
C SER A 97 -10.62 -6.05 7.24
N LEU A 98 -10.95 -4.84 6.76
CA LEU A 98 -11.23 -3.68 7.59
C LEU A 98 -12.71 -3.29 7.61
N ALA A 99 -13.45 -3.52 6.51
CA ALA A 99 -14.87 -3.17 6.46
C ALA A 99 -15.73 -3.98 7.44
N GLU A 100 -15.33 -5.22 7.76
CA GLU A 100 -16.03 -6.10 8.71
C GLU A 100 -15.36 -6.15 10.10
N SER A 101 -14.31 -5.35 10.32
CA SER A 101 -13.60 -5.28 11.59
C SER A 101 -14.51 -4.77 12.71
N ARG A 102 -14.41 -5.39 13.89
CA ARG A 102 -15.05 -4.94 15.14
C ARG A 102 -14.09 -4.18 16.06
N LEU A 103 -12.94 -3.75 15.56
CA LEU A 103 -12.02 -2.91 16.32
C LEU A 103 -12.73 -1.61 16.72
N HIS A 104 -12.51 -1.19 17.98
CA HIS A 104 -13.17 -0.02 18.56
C HIS A 104 -13.08 1.20 17.64
N ASP A 105 -14.25 1.71 17.26
CA ASP A 105 -14.47 2.90 16.45
C ASP A 105 -13.73 2.94 15.11
N LEU A 106 -13.20 1.82 14.61
CA LEU A 106 -12.56 1.75 13.31
C LEU A 106 -13.63 1.60 12.22
N SER A 107 -13.65 2.52 11.28
CA SER A 107 -14.57 2.53 10.15
C SER A 107 -13.81 2.80 8.86
N LEU A 108 -14.08 1.99 7.83
CA LEU A 108 -13.60 2.26 6.48
C LEU A 108 -14.43 3.39 5.85
N VAL A 109 -13.75 4.41 5.36
CA VAL A 109 -14.36 5.60 4.76
C VAL A 109 -14.40 5.47 3.26
N ASP A 110 -13.23 5.28 2.66
CA ASP A 110 -13.02 5.26 1.22
C ASP A 110 -11.93 4.26 0.84
N VAL A 111 -11.93 3.85 -0.42
CA VAL A 111 -10.97 2.90 -0.97
C VAL A 111 -10.47 3.42 -2.30
N LEU A 112 -9.16 3.69 -2.38
CA LEU A 112 -8.50 4.01 -3.64
C LEU A 112 -7.71 2.82 -4.14
N PHE A 113 -7.76 2.61 -5.45
CA PHE A 113 -6.99 1.62 -6.17
C PHE A 113 -6.14 2.30 -7.22
N GLU A 114 -4.85 1.99 -7.22
CA GLU A 114 -3.89 2.48 -8.20
C GLU A 114 -3.18 1.29 -8.85
N ALA A 115 -3.18 1.16 -10.17
CA ALA A 115 -2.48 0.06 -10.83
C ALA A 115 -2.12 0.33 -12.29
N ARG A 116 -1.21 -0.47 -12.84
CA ARG A 116 -0.90 -0.51 -14.28
C ARG A 116 -1.85 -1.46 -15.00
N GLY A 117 -2.29 -1.06 -16.18
CA GLY A 117 -3.20 -1.86 -16.99
C GLY A 117 -3.54 -1.22 -18.32
N THR A 118 -4.59 -1.73 -18.94
CA THR A 118 -5.17 -1.17 -20.17
C THR A 118 -6.65 -0.91 -19.97
N ILE A 119 -7.18 0.05 -20.73
CA ILE A 119 -8.61 0.33 -20.76
C ILE A 119 -9.18 -0.22 -22.06
N GLY A 120 -10.26 -0.98 -21.93
CA GLY A 120 -10.99 -1.58 -23.04
C GLY A 120 -12.50 -1.44 -22.88
N LEU A 121 -13.23 -2.13 -23.74
CA LEU A 121 -14.69 -2.26 -23.68
C LEU A 121 -15.04 -3.74 -23.51
N ALA A 122 -16.01 -4.04 -22.66
CA ALA A 122 -16.65 -5.34 -22.61
C ALA A 122 -17.63 -5.51 -23.79
N GLU A 123 -18.15 -6.73 -23.97
CA GLU A 123 -19.10 -7.07 -25.04
C GLU A 123 -20.38 -6.22 -25.01
N ASP A 124 -20.80 -5.79 -23.82
CA ASP A 124 -21.96 -4.92 -23.59
C ASP A 124 -21.66 -3.43 -23.77
N GLY A 125 -20.43 -3.07 -24.18
CA GLY A 125 -19.99 -1.70 -24.37
C GLY A 125 -19.59 -0.97 -23.08
N THR A 126 -19.58 -1.64 -21.92
CA THR A 126 -19.09 -1.04 -20.67
C THR A 126 -17.57 -0.93 -20.68
N ALA A 127 -17.03 0.17 -20.16
CA ALA A 127 -15.59 0.32 -20.06
C ALA A 127 -15.03 -0.62 -18.99
N THR A 128 -13.87 -1.20 -19.25
CA THR A 128 -13.18 -2.10 -18.33
C THR A 128 -11.73 -1.69 -18.17
N PHE A 129 -11.20 -1.91 -16.98
CA PHE A 129 -9.77 -1.80 -16.69
C PHE A 129 -9.21 -3.21 -16.48
N ALA A 130 -8.28 -3.62 -17.34
CA ALA A 130 -7.58 -4.90 -17.22
C ALA A 130 -6.18 -4.66 -16.63
N LEU A 131 -5.89 -5.32 -15.51
CA LEU A 131 -4.57 -5.29 -14.89
C LEU A 131 -3.53 -5.92 -15.81
N ALA A 132 -2.41 -5.21 -16.00
CA ALA A 132 -1.33 -5.68 -16.84
C ALA A 132 -0.85 -7.08 -16.36
N GLU A 133 -0.56 -7.97 -17.31
CA GLU A 133 0.08 -9.28 -17.08
C GLU A 133 -0.70 -10.29 -16.23
N THR A 134 -1.91 -9.96 -15.74
CA THR A 134 -2.67 -10.83 -14.82
C THR A 134 -3.99 -11.33 -15.40
N GLY A 135 -4.52 -10.65 -16.44
CA GLY A 135 -5.84 -10.93 -16.99
C GLY A 135 -7.02 -10.57 -16.09
N GLN A 136 -6.78 -10.10 -14.86
CA GLN A 136 -7.83 -9.64 -13.96
C GLN A 136 -8.39 -8.30 -14.45
N SER A 137 -9.72 -8.22 -14.61
CA SER A 137 -10.39 -7.01 -15.08
C SER A 137 -11.47 -6.54 -14.11
N PHE A 138 -11.74 -5.24 -14.15
CA PHE A 138 -12.77 -4.59 -13.35
C PHE A 138 -13.64 -3.69 -14.23
N PRO A 139 -14.96 -3.64 -14.00
CA PRO A 139 -15.82 -2.62 -14.57
C PRO A 139 -15.29 -1.23 -14.21
N LEU A 140 -15.22 -0.34 -15.20
CA LEU A 140 -14.65 1.00 -15.07
C LEU A 140 -15.67 2.05 -15.49
N VAL A 141 -15.89 3.04 -14.61
CA VAL A 141 -16.65 4.25 -14.90
C VAL A 141 -15.64 5.38 -15.10
N ILE A 142 -15.67 6.01 -16.27
CA ILE A 142 -14.83 7.17 -16.59
C ILE A 142 -15.74 8.38 -16.77
N ASP A 143 -15.59 9.37 -15.88
CA ASP A 143 -16.27 10.65 -15.98
C ASP A 143 -15.94 11.33 -17.32
N ARG A 144 -16.88 12.11 -17.85
CA ARG A 144 -16.71 12.91 -19.07
C ARG A 144 -15.58 13.94 -18.94
N ALA A 145 -15.25 14.38 -17.72
CA ALA A 145 -14.16 15.31 -17.47
C ALA A 145 -12.76 14.69 -17.64
N ILE A 146 -12.64 13.35 -17.66
CA ILE A 146 -11.36 12.65 -17.78
C ILE A 146 -11.12 12.28 -19.24
N ALA A 147 -9.98 12.71 -19.79
CA ALA A 147 -9.57 12.34 -21.13
C ALA A 147 -9.41 10.81 -21.23
N ARG A 148 -10.14 10.19 -22.16
CA ARG A 148 -10.02 8.76 -22.41
C ARG A 148 -8.80 8.49 -23.28
N PRO A 149 -7.85 7.64 -22.84
CA PRO A 149 -6.75 7.22 -23.68
C PRO A 149 -7.27 6.38 -24.85
N ALA A 150 -6.45 6.24 -25.89
CA ALA A 150 -6.75 5.28 -26.96
C ALA A 150 -6.90 3.87 -26.37
N GLY A 151 -7.88 3.10 -26.88
CA GLY A 151 -8.12 1.74 -26.41
C GLY A 151 -6.88 0.86 -26.52
N GLY A 152 -6.63 0.05 -25.50
CA GLY A 152 -5.46 -0.83 -25.44
C GLY A 152 -4.13 -0.12 -25.10
N MET A 153 -4.11 1.22 -24.94
CA MET A 153 -2.91 1.93 -24.49
C MET A 153 -2.58 1.56 -23.03
N PRO A 154 -1.31 1.26 -22.72
CA PRO A 154 -0.86 1.06 -21.34
C PRO A 154 -1.03 2.34 -20.51
N VAL A 155 -1.74 2.22 -19.40
CA VAL A 155 -2.02 3.33 -18.48
C VAL A 155 -1.80 2.94 -17.03
N ARG A 156 -1.53 3.96 -16.21
CA ARG A 156 -1.66 3.89 -14.76
C ARG A 156 -2.97 4.56 -14.38
N LEU A 157 -3.87 3.77 -13.81
CA LEU A 157 -5.17 4.21 -13.34
C LEU A 157 -5.11 4.47 -11.85
N THR A 158 -5.65 5.61 -11.41
CA THR A 158 -6.06 5.85 -10.03
C THR A 158 -7.57 5.94 -9.99
N ALA A 159 -8.23 5.10 -9.18
CA ALA A 159 -9.68 5.00 -9.12
C ALA A 159 -10.18 4.85 -7.68
N VAL A 160 -11.40 5.33 -7.43
CA VAL A 160 -12.17 4.95 -6.24
C VAL A 160 -12.79 3.59 -6.50
N VAL A 161 -12.73 2.69 -5.52
CA VAL A 161 -13.44 1.42 -5.58
C VAL A 161 -14.86 1.65 -5.08
N ASP A 162 -15.84 1.30 -5.91
CA ASP A 162 -17.26 1.39 -5.60
C ASP A 162 -17.86 0.00 -5.32
N GLY A 163 -19.07 0.01 -4.74
CA GLY A 163 -19.84 -1.21 -4.52
C GLY A 163 -19.36 -2.07 -3.34
N TRP A 164 -18.23 -1.75 -2.71
CA TRP A 164 -17.69 -2.53 -1.58
C TRP A 164 -18.55 -2.53 -0.32
N ARG A 165 -19.42 -1.53 -0.14
CA ARG A 165 -20.43 -1.51 0.95
C ARG A 165 -21.61 -2.46 0.66
N LYS A 166 -21.73 -2.97 -0.57
CA LYS A 166 -22.81 -3.85 -1.03
C LYS A 166 -22.23 -5.24 -1.32
N LYS A 167 -23.08 -6.27 -1.35
CA LYS A 167 -22.65 -7.64 -1.68
C LYS A 167 -22.42 -7.87 -3.20
N GLY A 168 -22.71 -6.87 -4.04
CA GLY A 168 -22.58 -6.95 -5.50
C GLY A 168 -21.15 -6.84 -6.02
N THR A 169 -20.98 -6.75 -7.34
CA THR A 169 -19.69 -6.60 -8.04
C THR A 169 -18.98 -5.29 -7.66
N LEU A 170 -17.65 -5.31 -7.57
CA LEU A 170 -16.86 -4.10 -7.39
C LEU A 170 -16.69 -3.40 -8.75
N SER A 171 -16.77 -2.07 -8.76
CA SER A 171 -16.44 -1.27 -9.93
C SER A 171 -15.41 -0.21 -9.56
N LEU A 172 -14.70 0.29 -10.56
CA LEU A 172 -13.71 1.35 -10.41
C LEU A 172 -14.30 2.65 -10.99
N SER A 173 -14.28 3.73 -10.23
CA SER A 173 -14.55 5.07 -10.75
C SER A 173 -13.23 5.81 -10.93
N ALA A 174 -12.86 6.08 -12.17
CA ALA A 174 -11.60 6.74 -12.50
C ALA A 174 -11.53 8.13 -11.87
N ARG A 175 -10.42 8.41 -11.18
CA ARG A 175 -10.03 9.74 -10.71
C ARG A 175 -8.96 10.33 -11.61
N GLU A 176 -8.05 9.50 -12.07
CA GLU A 176 -6.93 9.90 -12.89
C GLU A 176 -6.47 8.76 -13.79
N ILE A 177 -6.13 9.07 -15.03
CA ILE A 177 -5.57 8.14 -16.00
C ILE A 177 -4.31 8.79 -16.57
N ARG A 178 -3.16 8.15 -16.38
CA ARG A 178 -1.88 8.61 -16.94
C ARG A 178 -1.30 7.54 -17.88
N PRO A 179 -0.54 7.94 -18.91
CA PRO A 179 0.27 6.98 -19.66
C PRO A 179 1.20 6.21 -18.71
N ALA A 180 1.29 4.89 -18.87
CA ALA A 180 2.24 4.07 -18.14
C ALA A 180 3.60 4.14 -18.84
N GLY A 181 4.30 5.26 -18.65
CA GLY A 181 5.69 5.46 -19.11
C GLY A 181 6.64 4.39 -18.60
#